data_AF-A0A445KDT4-F1
#
_entry.id   AF-A0A445KDT4-F1
#
_cell.length_a   1.000
_cell.length_b   1.000
_cell.length_c   1.000
_cell.angle_alpha   90.00
_cell.angle_beta   90.00
_cell.angle_gamma   90.00
#
_symmetry.space_group_name_H-M   'P 1'
#
loop_
_entity.id
_entity.type
_entity.pdbx_description
1 polymer ?
#
loop_
_entity_poly.entity_id
_entity_poly.type
_entity_poly.pdbx_seq_one_letter_code
_entity_poly.pdbx_strand_id
1 'polypeptide(L)'
;MPSSPKSYAISYARQPTRRSTLYLFLSALLLLFLFGIVAFLAQIRGSRCVNAHPRSVRVVWEHSAGAGTVAGDGGRHKVMGFVGIQTGFGSAGRRVSLRKTWFPSDRQGLQRLEEATGLAFRFIIGRTSDRAKMSALQKEVAEYDDFILLDIQEEYSKLPYKTLAFFKAAYALFDAEFYVKADDDIYLRPDRLSLLLAKERSHPQTYIGCMKKGPVFTDPKLKWYEPLSHLLGKEYFLHAYGPIYVLSADVVQSLVALRNDSFRMFSNEDVTIGAWMLAMNVNHENNHELCATDCTATSIAVWDIPKCSGLCNPEKKMLELHQKEACSKSPTLESDDE
;
A
#
# COMPACT_ATOMS: atom_id res chain seq x y z
N MET A 1 38.30 94.43 -57.48
CA MET A 1 38.37 93.04 -58.00
C MET A 1 39.40 92.28 -57.17
N PRO A 2 39.15 91.03 -56.71
CA PRO A 2 37.90 90.41 -56.32
C PRO A 2 37.89 89.96 -54.83
N SER A 3 36.71 89.49 -54.44
CA SER A 3 36.20 88.99 -53.17
C SER A 3 36.90 87.75 -52.60
N SER A 4 37.05 87.72 -51.27
CA SER A 4 37.42 86.55 -50.47
C SER A 4 36.18 85.66 -50.21
N PRO A 5 36.23 84.32 -50.39
CA PRO A 5 35.12 83.45 -50.06
C PRO A 5 35.21 82.92 -48.62
N LYS A 6 34.10 83.04 -47.87
CA LYS A 6 33.89 82.33 -46.60
C LYS A 6 33.60 80.85 -46.87
N SER A 7 34.43 79.96 -46.34
CA SER A 7 34.20 78.51 -46.33
C SER A 7 33.25 78.14 -45.20
N TYR A 8 32.08 77.59 -45.52
CA TYR A 8 31.22 76.93 -44.55
C TYR A 8 31.65 75.46 -44.43
N ALA A 9 32.08 75.03 -43.23
CA ALA A 9 32.30 73.63 -42.94
C ALA A 9 30.95 72.96 -42.60
N ILE A 10 30.49 72.05 -43.45
CA ILE A 10 29.34 71.18 -43.19
C ILE A 10 29.85 69.98 -42.39
N SER A 11 29.45 69.90 -41.12
CA SER A 11 29.62 68.71 -40.29
C SER A 11 28.63 67.62 -40.72
N TYR A 12 29.12 66.58 -41.40
CA TYR A 12 28.35 65.37 -41.65
C TYR A 12 28.16 64.59 -40.35
N ALA A 13 26.93 64.54 -39.85
CA ALA A 13 26.54 63.59 -38.81
C ALA A 13 26.64 62.16 -39.36
N ARG A 14 27.45 61.32 -38.72
CA ARG A 14 27.61 59.90 -39.04
C ARG A 14 26.28 59.18 -38.76
N GLN A 15 25.59 58.73 -39.82
CA GLN A 15 24.45 57.83 -39.67
C GLN A 15 24.93 56.49 -39.06
N PRO A 16 24.19 55.92 -38.08
CA PRO A 16 24.52 54.62 -37.54
C PRO A 16 24.28 53.55 -38.62
N THR A 17 25.30 52.73 -38.85
CA THR A 17 25.29 51.69 -39.86
C THR A 17 24.26 50.61 -39.51
N ARG A 18 23.25 50.46 -40.37
CA ARG A 18 22.15 49.47 -40.34
C ARG A 18 22.61 48.01 -40.15
N ARG A 19 23.91 47.72 -40.32
CA ARG A 19 24.53 46.41 -40.08
C ARG A 19 24.67 46.10 -38.58
N SER A 20 24.99 47.09 -37.73
CA SER A 20 25.25 46.87 -36.30
C SER A 20 24.02 46.40 -35.53
N THR A 21 22.86 46.97 -35.84
CA THR A 21 21.58 46.57 -35.24
C THR A 21 21.16 45.15 -35.66
N LEU A 22 21.47 44.73 -36.89
CA LEU A 22 21.18 43.38 -37.36
C LEU A 22 22.01 42.31 -36.61
N TYR A 23 23.29 42.60 -36.34
CA TYR A 23 24.14 41.69 -35.57
C TYR A 23 23.69 41.58 -34.11
N LEU A 24 23.25 42.68 -33.50
CA LEU A 24 22.71 42.67 -32.13
C LEU A 24 21.40 41.88 -32.03
N PHE A 25 20.52 41.99 -33.03
CA PHE A 25 19.29 41.21 -33.10
C PHE A 25 19.58 39.70 -33.32
N LEU A 26 20.51 39.38 -34.22
CA LEU A 26 20.92 37.99 -34.46
C LEU A 26 21.60 37.37 -33.23
N SER A 27 22.43 38.11 -32.51
CA SER A 27 23.05 37.61 -31.27
C SER A 27 22.02 37.40 -30.16
N ALA A 28 21.02 38.28 -30.04
CA ALA A 28 19.95 38.14 -29.07
C ALA A 28 19.06 36.92 -29.35
N LEU A 29 18.73 36.67 -30.63
CA LEU A 29 18.01 35.47 -31.06
C LEU A 29 18.79 34.19 -30.78
N LEU A 30 20.11 34.20 -31.01
CA LEU A 30 20.97 33.05 -30.75
C LEU A 30 21.07 32.73 -29.25
N LEU A 31 21.13 33.76 -28.39
CA LEU A 31 21.13 33.61 -26.94
C LEU A 31 19.81 33.05 -26.42
N LEU A 32 18.67 33.55 -26.93
CA LEU A 32 17.34 33.02 -26.57
C LEU A 32 17.17 31.56 -27.01
N PHE A 33 17.67 31.22 -28.19
CA PHE A 33 17.66 29.84 -28.69
C PHE A 33 18.53 28.91 -27.85
N LEU A 34 19.74 29.35 -27.47
CA LEU A 34 20.62 28.61 -26.56
C LEU A 34 19.99 28.44 -25.18
N PHE A 35 19.33 29.46 -24.65
CA PHE A 35 18.63 29.38 -23.35
C PHE A 35 17.44 28.41 -23.42
N GLY A 36 16.69 28.42 -24.52
CA GLY A 36 15.61 27.47 -24.80
C GLY A 36 16.11 26.03 -24.91
N ILE A 37 17.25 25.81 -25.57
CA ILE A 37 17.90 24.49 -25.65
C ILE A 37 18.36 24.03 -24.27
N VAL A 38 18.98 24.90 -23.47
CA VAL A 38 19.44 24.55 -22.12
C VAL A 38 18.26 24.23 -21.21
N ALA A 39 17.16 24.98 -21.28
CA ALA A 39 15.93 24.68 -20.54
C ALA A 39 15.30 23.34 -20.98
N PHE A 40 15.24 23.07 -22.28
CA PHE A 40 14.74 21.82 -22.84
C PHE A 40 15.63 20.62 -22.45
N LEU A 41 16.95 20.78 -22.53
CA LEU A 41 17.93 19.77 -22.10
C LEU A 41 17.91 19.57 -20.58
N ALA A 42 17.65 20.62 -19.79
CA ALA A 42 17.46 20.51 -18.33
C ALA A 42 16.18 19.73 -17.99
N GLN A 43 15.10 19.89 -18.77
CA GLN A 43 13.87 19.13 -18.64
C GLN A 43 14.06 17.65 -19.02
N ILE A 44 14.89 17.37 -20.02
CA ILE A 44 15.33 16.00 -20.35
C ILE A 44 16.25 15.44 -19.26
N ARG A 45 17.12 16.25 -18.64
CA ARG A 45 17.98 15.83 -17.51
C ARG A 45 17.22 15.57 -16.21
N GLY A 46 16.09 16.25 -15.99
CA GLY A 46 15.14 15.98 -14.91
C GLY A 46 14.35 14.69 -15.12
N SER A 47 14.29 14.21 -16.36
CA SER A 47 13.76 12.89 -16.73
C SER A 47 14.83 11.80 -16.56
N ARG A 48 15.58 11.82 -15.46
CA ARG A 48 16.33 10.63 -15.05
C ARG A 48 15.29 9.56 -14.72
N CYS A 49 15.07 8.62 -15.64
CA CYS A 49 14.55 7.31 -15.26
C CYS A 49 15.53 6.77 -14.21
N VAL A 50 15.19 6.95 -12.94
CA VAL A 50 15.82 6.20 -11.86
C VAL A 50 15.54 4.75 -12.25
N ASN A 51 16.59 3.94 -12.38
CA ASN A 51 16.49 2.48 -12.56
C ASN A 51 15.89 1.86 -11.28
N ALA A 52 14.68 2.27 -10.92
CA ALA A 52 13.97 1.83 -9.76
C ALA A 52 13.08 0.68 -10.23
N HIS A 53 13.29 -0.50 -9.66
CA HIS A 53 12.48 -1.66 -10.01
C HIS A 53 11.01 -1.38 -9.63
N PRO A 54 10.03 -1.73 -10.49
CA PRO A 54 8.61 -1.58 -10.15
C PRO A 54 8.28 -2.28 -8.84
N ARG A 55 7.56 -1.59 -7.97
CA ARG A 55 7.07 -2.13 -6.69
C ARG A 55 5.75 -2.86 -6.87
N SER A 56 4.98 -2.47 -7.89
CA SER A 56 3.75 -3.15 -8.26
C SER A 56 4.01 -4.37 -9.12
N VAL A 57 3.38 -5.48 -8.74
CA VAL A 57 3.55 -6.75 -9.44
C VAL A 57 2.20 -7.42 -9.68
N ARG A 58 2.10 -8.12 -10.81
CA ARG A 58 0.96 -9.00 -11.11
C ARG A 58 1.38 -10.44 -10.87
N VAL A 59 0.62 -11.14 -10.04
CA VAL A 59 0.85 -12.55 -9.73
C VAL A 59 -0.20 -13.38 -10.44
N VAL A 60 0.26 -14.23 -11.37
CA VAL A 60 -0.56 -15.19 -12.10
C VAL A 60 -0.22 -16.57 -11.57
N TRP A 61 -1.24 -17.30 -11.11
CA TRP A 61 -1.08 -18.68 -10.65
C TRP A 61 -1.29 -19.63 -11.83
N GLU A 62 -0.26 -20.34 -12.27
CA GLU A 62 -0.46 -21.48 -13.17
C GLU A 62 -1.25 -22.57 -12.43
N HIS A 63 -2.30 -23.10 -13.07
CA HIS A 63 -3.15 -24.16 -12.51
C HIS A 63 -2.53 -25.56 -12.65
N SER A 64 -1.25 -25.64 -13.05
CA SER A 64 -0.46 -26.86 -13.13
C SER A 64 0.11 -27.17 -11.75
N ALA A 65 -0.02 -28.41 -11.27
CA ALA A 65 0.61 -28.89 -10.04
C ALA A 65 2.15 -28.86 -10.19
N GLY A 66 2.75 -27.71 -9.91
CA GLY A 66 4.17 -27.48 -9.85
C GLY A 66 4.38 -26.19 -9.08
N ALA A 67 5.22 -26.22 -8.05
CA ALA A 67 5.57 -25.04 -7.27
C ALA A 67 6.04 -23.92 -8.22
N GLY A 68 5.19 -22.92 -8.44
CA GLY A 68 5.50 -21.78 -9.28
C GLY A 68 6.56 -20.93 -8.60
N THR A 69 7.82 -21.18 -8.95
CA THR A 69 8.93 -20.27 -8.67
C THR A 69 8.70 -18.98 -9.44
N VAL A 70 8.16 -17.97 -8.76
CA VAL A 70 8.41 -16.57 -9.14
C VAL A 70 9.84 -16.25 -8.69
N ALA A 71 10.82 -16.89 -9.31
CA ALA A 71 12.23 -16.58 -9.12
C ALA A 71 12.70 -15.81 -10.35
N GLY A 72 12.54 -14.48 -10.29
CA GLY A 72 13.52 -13.63 -10.95
C GLY A 72 14.89 -13.89 -10.30
N ASP A 73 15.95 -13.65 -11.04
CA ASP A 73 17.37 -13.93 -10.72
C ASP A 73 17.94 -13.24 -9.44
N GLY A 74 17.08 -12.74 -8.55
CA GLY A 74 17.40 -12.20 -7.24
C GLY A 74 16.47 -12.78 -6.19
N GLY A 75 17.00 -13.20 -5.04
CA GLY A 75 16.21 -13.78 -3.95
C GLY A 75 15.05 -12.88 -3.48
N ARG A 76 14.13 -13.45 -2.71
CA ARG A 76 12.98 -12.74 -2.13
C ARG A 76 13.40 -11.48 -1.37
N HIS A 77 12.61 -10.42 -1.43
CA HIS A 77 12.94 -9.15 -0.75
C HIS A 77 12.82 -9.30 0.78
N LYS A 78 13.92 -9.09 1.49
CA LYS A 78 13.99 -9.29 2.95
C LYS A 78 13.44 -8.09 3.72
N VAL A 79 12.50 -8.35 4.62
CA VAL A 79 11.88 -7.35 5.52
C VAL A 79 11.52 -7.99 6.86
N MET A 80 11.26 -7.22 7.91
CA MET A 80 10.74 -7.79 9.16
C MET A 80 9.30 -8.26 8.99
N GLY A 81 8.47 -7.46 8.30
CA GLY A 81 7.07 -7.81 8.06
C GLY A 81 6.55 -7.34 6.71
N PHE A 82 5.58 -8.06 6.16
CA PHE A 82 4.85 -7.64 4.96
C PHE A 82 3.37 -7.38 5.28
N VAL A 83 2.89 -6.17 5.01
CA VAL A 83 1.51 -5.73 5.22
C VAL A 83 0.75 -5.67 3.90
N GLY A 84 -0.19 -6.59 3.74
CA GLY A 84 -1.14 -6.60 2.63
C GLY A 84 -2.45 -5.93 3.00
N ILE A 85 -2.72 -4.78 2.38
CA ILE A 85 -3.94 -4.00 2.59
C ILE A 85 -5.00 -4.48 1.60
N GLN A 86 -5.95 -5.28 2.07
CA GLN A 86 -7.02 -5.88 1.27
C GLN A 86 -7.99 -4.79 0.80
N THR A 87 -8.06 -4.58 -0.51
CA THR A 87 -8.89 -3.54 -1.13
C THR A 87 -9.66 -4.07 -2.33
N GLY A 88 -10.68 -3.35 -2.80
CA GLY A 88 -11.49 -3.72 -3.96
C GLY A 88 -11.82 -2.55 -4.88
N PHE A 89 -12.54 -2.83 -5.96
CA PHE A 89 -12.91 -1.81 -6.94
C PHE A 89 -13.90 -0.76 -6.40
N GLY A 90 -14.65 -1.09 -5.33
CA GLY A 90 -15.53 -0.14 -4.63
C GLY A 90 -14.80 0.77 -3.64
N SER A 91 -13.50 0.57 -3.42
CA SER A 91 -12.73 1.22 -2.35
C SER A 91 -11.74 2.28 -2.82
N ALA A 92 -11.90 2.81 -4.04
CA ALA A 92 -10.98 3.82 -4.57
C ALA A 92 -10.85 5.05 -3.65
N GLY A 93 -11.97 5.53 -3.09
CA GLY A 93 -11.95 6.64 -2.12
C GLY A 93 -11.21 6.29 -0.82
N ARG A 94 -11.34 5.04 -0.34
CA ARG A 94 -10.59 4.56 0.84
C ARG A 94 -9.09 4.55 0.58
N ARG A 95 -8.64 4.07 -0.59
CA ARG A 95 -7.22 4.12 -0.98
C ARG A 95 -6.69 5.56 -1.03
N VAL A 96 -7.48 6.50 -1.53
CA VAL A 96 -7.13 7.93 -1.48
C VAL A 96 -6.98 8.43 -0.04
N SER A 97 -7.88 8.05 0.87
CA SER A 97 -7.78 8.45 2.28
C SER A 97 -6.59 7.82 3.00
N LEU A 98 -6.30 6.54 2.73
CA LEU A 98 -5.09 5.85 3.20
C LEU A 98 -3.82 6.59 2.76
N ARG A 99 -3.78 6.98 1.48
CA ARG A 99 -2.69 7.76 0.87
C ARG A 99 -2.47 9.15 1.46
N LYS A 100 -3.53 9.76 1.97
CA LYS A 100 -3.50 11.05 2.67
C LYS A 100 -3.20 10.92 4.17
N THR A 101 -3.01 9.70 4.67
CA THR A 101 -2.84 9.42 6.11
C THR A 101 -1.62 8.54 6.35
N TRP A 102 -1.81 7.27 6.72
CA TRP A 102 -0.75 6.40 7.22
C TRP A 102 -0.02 5.59 6.13
N PHE A 103 -0.46 5.65 4.87
CA PHE A 103 0.15 4.90 3.76
C PHE A 103 0.56 5.83 2.61
N PRO A 104 1.72 6.52 2.66
CA PRO A 104 2.05 7.63 1.77
C PRO A 104 1.89 7.34 0.27
N SER A 105 1.33 8.30 -0.48
CA SER A 105 1.13 8.17 -1.93
C SER A 105 2.40 8.22 -2.77
N ASP A 106 3.45 8.89 -2.29
CA ASP A 106 4.66 9.08 -3.09
C ASP A 106 5.71 8.02 -2.75
N ARG A 107 6.48 7.63 -3.76
CA ARG A 107 7.50 6.57 -3.66
C ARG A 107 8.51 6.81 -2.54
N GLN A 108 8.90 8.07 -2.28
CA GLN A 108 9.89 8.42 -1.26
C GLN A 108 9.26 8.38 0.14
N GLY A 109 8.03 8.86 0.30
CA GLY A 109 7.24 8.73 1.52
C GLY A 109 7.04 7.27 1.90
N LEU A 110 6.63 6.43 0.95
CA LEU A 110 6.46 5.00 1.19
C LEU A 110 7.79 4.34 1.56
N GLN A 111 8.87 4.61 0.82
CA GLN A 111 10.19 4.06 1.15
C GLN A 111 10.65 4.46 2.57
N ARG A 112 10.46 5.72 2.97
CA ARG A 112 10.79 6.17 4.33
C ARG A 112 9.97 5.45 5.39
N LEU A 113 8.67 5.23 5.14
CA LEU A 113 7.82 4.45 6.03
C LEU A 113 8.35 3.02 6.20
N GLU A 114 8.68 2.37 5.09
CA GLU A 114 9.16 0.99 5.10
C GLU A 114 10.53 0.85 5.79
N GLU A 115 11.46 1.78 5.53
CA GLU A 115 12.78 1.82 6.18
C GLU A 115 12.65 2.09 7.68
N ALA A 116 11.79 3.03 8.09
CA ALA A 116 11.61 3.39 9.49
C ALA A 116 10.94 2.29 10.33
N THR A 117 10.08 1.47 9.70
CA THR A 117 9.32 0.43 10.40
C THR A 117 9.86 -0.97 10.18
N GLY A 118 10.72 -1.19 9.18
CA GLY A 118 11.12 -2.52 8.72
C GLY A 118 9.98 -3.31 8.04
N LEU A 119 8.85 -2.66 7.73
CA LEU A 119 7.67 -3.27 7.16
C LEU A 119 7.50 -2.87 5.69
N ALA A 120 7.19 -3.80 4.79
CA ALA A 120 6.76 -3.48 3.43
C ALA A 120 5.23 -3.43 3.33
N PHE A 121 4.68 -2.52 2.51
CA PHE A 121 3.24 -2.30 2.42
C PHE A 121 2.74 -2.32 0.97
N ARG A 122 1.70 -3.09 0.66
CA ARG A 122 1.07 -3.08 -0.67
C ARG A 122 -0.44 -3.18 -0.58
N PHE A 123 -1.14 -2.51 -1.49
CA PHE A 123 -2.55 -2.79 -1.74
C PHE A 123 -2.70 -4.15 -2.43
N ILE A 124 -3.61 -4.97 -1.93
CA ILE A 124 -3.90 -6.29 -2.48
C ILE A 124 -5.27 -6.27 -3.13
N ILE A 125 -5.30 -6.46 -4.45
CA ILE A 125 -6.53 -6.41 -5.24
C ILE A 125 -6.53 -7.52 -6.30
N GLY A 126 -7.69 -8.13 -6.50
CA GLY A 126 -7.93 -9.06 -7.59
C GLY A 126 -8.22 -8.35 -8.92
N ARG A 127 -8.92 -9.05 -9.81
CA ARG A 127 -9.38 -8.56 -11.10
C ARG A 127 -10.90 -8.49 -11.19
N THR A 128 -11.38 -7.77 -12.19
CA THR A 128 -12.79 -7.76 -12.57
C THR A 128 -12.94 -7.88 -14.09
N SER A 129 -14.08 -8.37 -14.56
CA SER A 129 -14.44 -8.41 -15.98
C SER A 129 -14.85 -7.03 -16.52
N ASP A 130 -15.15 -6.07 -15.64
CA ASP A 130 -15.46 -4.69 -15.98
C ASP A 130 -14.21 -3.96 -16.51
N ARG A 131 -14.18 -3.72 -17.82
CA ARG A 131 -13.05 -3.07 -18.49
C ARG A 131 -12.80 -1.63 -18.04
N ALA A 132 -13.86 -0.89 -17.69
CA ALA A 132 -13.71 0.49 -17.23
C ALA A 132 -13.03 0.53 -15.86
N LYS A 133 -13.46 -0.34 -14.94
CA LYS A 133 -12.82 -0.51 -13.63
C LYS A 133 -11.38 -0.97 -13.73
N MET A 134 -11.09 -1.94 -14.60
CA MET A 134 -9.70 -2.39 -14.85
C MET A 134 -8.83 -1.28 -15.45
N SER A 135 -9.36 -0.47 -16.37
CA SER A 135 -8.61 0.66 -16.94
C SER A 135 -8.32 1.74 -15.89
N ALA A 136 -9.28 2.04 -15.00
CA ALA A 136 -9.07 2.96 -13.88
C ALA A 136 -7.97 2.45 -12.94
N LEU A 137 -8.01 1.16 -12.58
CA LEU A 137 -6.98 0.54 -11.75
C LEU A 137 -5.59 0.59 -12.41
N GLN A 138 -5.48 0.34 -13.72
CA GLN A 138 -4.19 0.43 -14.43
C GLN A 138 -3.59 1.83 -14.37
N LYS A 139 -4.42 2.89 -14.45
CA LYS A 139 -3.96 4.27 -14.29
C LYS A 139 -3.46 4.51 -12.86
N GLU A 140 -4.20 4.04 -11.86
CA GLU A 140 -3.82 4.16 -10.46
C GLU A 140 -2.50 3.42 -10.15
N VAL A 141 -2.33 2.19 -10.67
CA VAL A 141 -1.08 1.43 -10.55
C VAL A 141 0.10 2.17 -11.19
N ALA A 142 -0.10 2.77 -12.38
CA ALA A 142 0.93 3.55 -13.05
C ALA A 142 1.30 4.84 -12.30
N GLU A 143 0.35 5.41 -11.56
CA GLU A 143 0.56 6.64 -10.78
C GLU A 143 1.30 6.37 -9.46
N TYR A 144 0.91 5.33 -8.72
CA TYR A 144 1.36 5.12 -7.34
C TYR A 144 2.38 3.97 -7.15
N ASP A 145 2.43 3.00 -8.05
CA ASP A 145 3.34 1.84 -7.98
C ASP A 145 3.28 1.09 -6.62
N ASP A 146 2.10 0.93 -6.01
CA ASP A 146 1.93 0.41 -4.65
C ASP A 146 1.02 -0.85 -4.51
N PHE A 147 0.85 -1.65 -5.58
CA PHE A 147 -0.09 -2.78 -5.63
C PHE A 147 0.54 -4.17 -5.80
N ILE A 148 -0.11 -5.20 -5.23
CA ILE A 148 -0.02 -6.58 -5.73
C ILE A 148 -1.37 -6.93 -6.37
N LEU A 149 -1.32 -7.25 -7.66
CA LEU A 149 -2.47 -7.61 -8.47
C LEU A 149 -2.58 -9.14 -8.53
N LEU A 150 -3.61 -9.71 -7.90
CA LEU A 150 -3.87 -11.14 -7.87
C LEU A 150 -4.76 -11.56 -9.04
N ASP A 151 -4.50 -12.73 -9.63
CA ASP A 151 -5.39 -13.33 -10.65
C ASP A 151 -6.60 -14.04 -10.03
N ILE A 152 -7.40 -13.30 -9.24
CA ILE A 152 -8.65 -13.77 -8.62
C ILE A 152 -9.75 -12.77 -8.91
N GLN A 153 -10.94 -13.26 -9.25
CA GLN A 153 -12.12 -12.43 -9.45
C GLN A 153 -12.56 -11.79 -8.11
N GLU A 154 -12.66 -10.46 -8.08
CA GLU A 154 -13.10 -9.71 -6.90
C GLU A 154 -14.60 -9.91 -6.62
N GLU A 155 -14.89 -10.66 -5.55
CA GLU A 155 -16.23 -10.92 -5.02
C GLU A 155 -16.15 -11.15 -3.51
N TYR A 156 -17.14 -10.69 -2.74
CA TYR A 156 -17.14 -10.84 -1.28
C TYR A 156 -17.10 -12.32 -0.85
N SER A 157 -17.82 -13.19 -1.56
CA SER A 157 -17.83 -14.65 -1.32
C SER A 157 -16.48 -15.33 -1.61
N LYS A 158 -15.55 -14.62 -2.26
CA LYS A 158 -14.22 -15.13 -2.62
C LYS A 158 -13.11 -14.61 -1.71
N LEU A 159 -13.43 -13.85 -0.66
CA LEU A 159 -12.45 -13.32 0.29
C LEU A 159 -11.51 -14.39 0.88
N PRO A 160 -11.96 -15.58 1.33
CA PRO A 160 -11.05 -16.63 1.81
C PRO A 160 -10.00 -17.04 0.77
N TYR A 161 -10.41 -17.16 -0.50
CA TYR A 161 -9.51 -17.51 -1.60
C TYR A 161 -8.54 -16.37 -1.94
N LYS A 162 -9.02 -15.12 -1.91
CA LYS A 162 -8.18 -13.94 -2.09
C LYS A 162 -7.11 -13.87 -1.00
N THR A 163 -7.47 -14.12 0.25
CA THR A 163 -6.53 -14.13 1.39
C THR A 163 -5.48 -15.23 1.25
N LEU A 164 -5.86 -16.45 0.86
CA LEU A 164 -4.89 -17.50 0.59
C LEU A 164 -3.93 -17.11 -0.54
N ALA A 165 -4.45 -16.56 -1.65
CA ALA A 165 -3.62 -16.10 -2.76
C ALA A 165 -2.72 -14.93 -2.39
N PHE A 166 -3.18 -14.04 -1.51
CA PHE A 166 -2.36 -12.99 -0.90
C PHE A 166 -1.17 -13.60 -0.16
N PHE A 167 -1.39 -14.53 0.77
CA PHE A 167 -0.30 -15.14 1.52
C PHE A 167 0.68 -15.89 0.62
N LYS A 168 0.18 -16.62 -0.39
CA LYS A 168 1.03 -17.26 -1.41
C LYS A 168 1.87 -16.25 -2.18
N ALA A 169 1.26 -15.15 -2.64
CA ALA A 169 1.95 -14.10 -3.39
C ALA A 169 3.00 -13.40 -2.52
N ALA A 170 2.62 -13.00 -1.32
CA ALA A 170 3.50 -12.32 -0.38
C ALA A 170 4.70 -13.19 -0.01
N TYR A 171 4.50 -14.49 0.27
CA TYR A 171 5.57 -15.43 0.60
C TYR A 171 6.53 -15.68 -0.58
N ALA A 172 6.02 -15.64 -1.82
CA ALA A 172 6.85 -15.78 -3.01
C ALA A 172 7.71 -14.53 -3.28
N LEU A 173 7.23 -13.35 -2.91
CA LEU A 173 7.88 -12.07 -3.21
C LEU A 173 8.79 -11.56 -2.07
N PHE A 174 8.42 -11.83 -0.83
CA PHE A 174 9.05 -11.28 0.37
C PHE A 174 9.55 -12.39 1.29
N ASP A 175 10.77 -12.25 1.76
CA ASP A 175 11.34 -13.03 2.89
C ASP A 175 11.07 -12.23 4.17
N ALA A 176 9.93 -12.49 4.80
CA ALA A 176 9.48 -11.75 5.98
C ALA A 176 9.29 -12.69 7.18
N GLU A 177 9.55 -12.18 8.38
CA GLU A 177 9.28 -12.91 9.64
C GLU A 177 7.77 -12.96 9.94
N PHE A 178 7.04 -11.94 9.51
CA PHE A 178 5.60 -11.83 9.68
C PHE A 178 4.90 -11.35 8.41
N TYR A 179 3.69 -11.85 8.18
CA TYR A 179 2.79 -11.42 7.12
C TYR A 179 1.48 -10.96 7.75
N VAL A 180 1.09 -9.73 7.45
CA VAL A 180 -0.04 -9.03 8.05
C VAL A 180 -1.13 -8.84 7.00
N LYS A 181 -2.33 -9.30 7.31
CA LYS A 181 -3.54 -8.91 6.57
C LYS A 181 -4.14 -7.71 7.27
N ALA A 182 -4.44 -6.64 6.54
CA ALA A 182 -5.19 -5.48 7.02
C ALA A 182 -6.29 -5.12 6.03
N ASP A 183 -7.46 -4.68 6.50
CA ASP A 183 -8.52 -4.14 5.63
C ASP A 183 -8.28 -2.67 5.29
N ASP A 184 -8.81 -2.22 4.16
CA ASP A 184 -8.70 -0.83 3.71
C ASP A 184 -9.62 0.18 4.43
N ASP A 185 -10.37 -0.28 5.43
CA ASP A 185 -11.25 0.54 6.26
C ASP A 185 -10.86 0.57 7.74
N ILE A 186 -9.56 0.41 8.05
CA ILE A 186 -9.01 0.65 9.40
C ILE A 186 -8.06 1.85 9.42
N TYR A 187 -7.84 2.42 10.60
CA TYR A 187 -6.70 3.30 10.83
C TYR A 187 -5.58 2.50 11.48
N LEU A 188 -4.44 2.37 10.79
CA LEU A 188 -3.28 1.64 11.28
C LEU A 188 -2.19 2.62 11.74
N ARG A 189 -1.46 2.24 12.79
CA ARG A 189 -0.24 2.92 13.26
C ARG A 189 0.98 2.03 12.98
N PRO A 190 1.64 2.20 11.83
CA PRO A 190 2.76 1.34 11.39
C PRO A 190 3.91 1.23 12.38
N ASP A 191 4.22 2.30 13.10
CA ASP A 191 5.25 2.34 14.14
C ASP A 191 4.92 1.38 15.29
N ARG A 192 3.66 1.37 15.75
CA ARG A 192 3.20 0.48 16.83
C ARG A 192 3.11 -0.97 16.38
N LEU A 193 2.68 -1.19 15.14
CA LEU A 193 2.71 -2.52 14.54
C LEU A 193 4.15 -3.06 14.48
N SER A 194 5.11 -2.24 14.05
CA SER A 194 6.53 -2.61 14.01
C SER A 194 7.04 -3.08 15.38
N LEU A 195 6.74 -2.34 16.45
CA LEU A 195 7.11 -2.73 17.81
C LEU A 195 6.49 -4.07 18.24
N LEU A 196 5.21 -4.29 17.93
CA LEU A 196 4.55 -5.57 18.25
C LEU A 196 5.24 -6.75 17.53
N LEU A 197 5.65 -6.56 16.28
CA LEU A 197 6.32 -7.60 15.50
C LEU A 197 7.75 -7.86 15.98
N ALA A 198 8.47 -6.82 16.42
CA ALA A 198 9.82 -6.94 16.96
C ALA A 198 9.88 -7.65 18.33
N LYS A 199 8.75 -7.82 19.02
CA LYS A 199 8.69 -8.51 20.32
C LYS A 199 9.14 -9.98 20.19
N GLU A 200 10.09 -10.38 21.03
CA GLU A 200 10.52 -11.77 21.13
C GLU A 200 9.37 -12.71 21.54
N ARG A 201 9.31 -13.87 20.90
CA ARG A 201 8.31 -14.90 21.14
C ARG A 201 8.99 -16.25 21.28
N SER A 202 8.51 -17.05 22.22
CA SER A 202 8.99 -18.42 22.45
C SER A 202 8.50 -19.41 21.39
N HIS A 203 7.40 -19.09 20.69
CA HIS A 203 6.80 -19.95 19.68
C HIS A 203 7.02 -19.38 18.27
N PRO A 204 7.60 -20.17 17.34
CA PRO A 204 7.86 -19.69 15.99
C PRO A 204 6.57 -19.62 15.14
N GLN A 205 5.56 -20.43 15.47
CA GLN A 205 4.25 -20.42 14.82
C GLN A 205 3.24 -19.62 15.65
N THR A 206 3.03 -18.36 15.25
CA THR A 206 2.15 -17.44 15.98
C THR A 206 1.11 -16.81 15.06
N TYR A 207 -0.13 -16.78 15.55
CA TYR A 207 -1.27 -16.05 15.01
C TYR A 207 -1.64 -14.94 15.97
N ILE A 208 -1.41 -13.69 15.58
CA ILE A 208 -1.61 -12.51 16.44
C ILE A 208 -2.81 -11.73 15.93
N GLY A 209 -3.68 -11.33 16.84
CA GLY A 209 -4.86 -10.55 16.52
C GLY A 209 -5.65 -10.21 17.77
N CYS A 210 -6.68 -9.39 17.62
CA CYS A 210 -7.70 -9.27 18.65
C CYS A 210 -8.60 -10.50 18.56
N MET A 211 -8.43 -11.43 19.50
CA MET A 211 -9.07 -12.74 19.46
C MET A 211 -10.51 -12.64 19.96
N LYS A 212 -11.41 -13.39 19.32
CA LYS A 212 -12.84 -13.41 19.62
C LYS A 212 -13.43 -14.81 19.54
N LYS A 213 -14.58 -14.95 20.19
CA LYS A 213 -15.60 -15.95 19.88
C LYS A 213 -16.91 -15.23 19.57
N GLY A 214 -17.83 -15.92 18.91
CA GLY A 214 -19.12 -15.34 18.59
C GLY A 214 -20.06 -16.38 17.97
N PRO A 215 -21.35 -16.05 17.82
CA PRO A 215 -22.34 -16.97 17.30
C PRO A 215 -22.07 -17.32 15.84
N VAL A 216 -22.34 -18.57 15.47
CA VAL A 216 -22.43 -18.97 14.06
C VAL A 216 -23.74 -18.43 13.50
N PHE A 217 -23.66 -17.61 12.46
CA PHE A 217 -24.82 -17.00 11.83
C PHE A 217 -25.51 -18.00 10.90
N THR A 218 -26.66 -18.52 11.32
CA THR A 218 -27.41 -19.57 10.60
C THR A 218 -28.59 -19.04 9.80
N ASP A 219 -28.96 -17.76 9.94
CA ASP A 219 -30.02 -17.13 9.14
C ASP A 219 -29.46 -16.63 7.80
N PRO A 220 -29.94 -17.13 6.64
CA PRO A 220 -29.52 -16.69 5.31
C PRO A 220 -29.70 -15.20 5.01
N LYS A 221 -30.49 -14.47 5.82
CA LYS A 221 -30.71 -13.03 5.67
C LYS A 221 -29.60 -12.19 6.32
N LEU A 222 -28.76 -12.79 7.16
CA LEU A 222 -27.68 -12.09 7.83
C LEU A 222 -26.46 -11.97 6.92
N LYS A 223 -25.79 -10.83 6.97
CA LYS A 223 -24.58 -10.52 6.18
C LYS A 223 -23.51 -11.62 6.27
N TRP A 224 -23.34 -12.21 7.44
CA TRP A 224 -22.28 -13.17 7.75
C TRP A 224 -22.78 -14.62 7.82
N TYR A 225 -23.92 -14.91 7.17
CA TYR A 225 -24.49 -16.25 7.10
C TYR A 225 -23.46 -17.31 6.69
N GLU A 226 -23.41 -18.40 7.46
CA GLU A 226 -22.56 -19.55 7.20
C GLU A 226 -23.39 -20.75 6.69
N PRO A 227 -23.36 -21.04 5.38
CA PRO A 227 -24.09 -22.16 4.79
C PRO A 227 -23.60 -23.53 5.27
N LEU A 228 -22.35 -23.61 5.72
CA LEU A 228 -21.77 -24.82 6.31
C LEU A 228 -21.88 -24.84 7.83
N SER A 229 -22.80 -24.06 8.40
CA SER A 229 -23.03 -23.98 9.85
C SER A 229 -23.34 -25.32 10.51
N HIS A 230 -23.88 -26.29 9.77
CA HIS A 230 -24.10 -27.66 10.25
C HIS A 230 -22.80 -28.43 10.57
N LEU A 231 -21.65 -27.99 10.05
CA LEU A 231 -20.33 -28.52 10.39
C LEU A 231 -19.73 -27.84 11.63
N LEU A 232 -20.38 -26.80 12.14
CA LEU A 232 -19.91 -25.96 13.23
C LEU A 232 -20.83 -26.11 14.46
N GLY A 233 -20.33 -25.66 15.60
CA GLY A 233 -21.14 -25.50 16.82
C GLY A 233 -22.05 -24.27 16.75
N LYS A 234 -22.69 -23.94 17.88
CA LYS A 234 -23.47 -22.69 18.02
C LYS A 234 -22.58 -21.44 18.00
N GLU A 235 -21.32 -21.60 18.36
CA GLU A 235 -20.31 -20.54 18.39
C GLU A 235 -19.10 -20.93 17.54
N TYR A 236 -18.48 -19.96 16.89
CA TYR A 236 -17.18 -20.11 16.27
C TYR A 236 -16.11 -20.35 17.35
N PHE A 237 -15.08 -21.08 16.96
CA PHE A 237 -13.87 -21.24 17.75
C PHE A 237 -13.13 -19.90 17.94
N LEU A 238 -12.11 -19.87 18.81
CA LEU A 238 -11.31 -18.67 19.03
C LEU A 238 -10.54 -18.31 17.75
N HIS A 239 -10.71 -17.09 17.24
CA HIS A 239 -10.02 -16.59 16.05
C HIS A 239 -9.87 -15.08 16.11
N ALA A 240 -8.99 -14.48 15.30
CA ALA A 240 -8.85 -13.02 15.27
C ALA A 240 -10.03 -12.37 14.53
N TYR A 241 -10.34 -11.13 14.88
CA TYR A 241 -11.21 -10.29 14.06
C TYR A 241 -10.61 -10.07 12.66
N GLY A 242 -11.46 -10.10 11.63
CA GLY A 242 -11.06 -9.86 10.23
C GLY A 242 -10.29 -8.57 9.91
N PRO A 243 -10.55 -7.39 10.51
CA PRO A 243 -9.94 -6.14 10.07
C PRO A 243 -8.41 -6.13 10.08
N ILE A 244 -7.76 -6.84 11.01
CA ILE A 244 -6.31 -7.02 11.00
C ILE A 244 -5.90 -8.27 11.79
N TYR A 245 -4.94 -9.01 11.23
CA TYR A 245 -4.23 -10.08 11.95
C TYR A 245 -2.87 -10.37 11.32
N VAL A 246 -2.01 -11.04 12.10
CA VAL A 246 -0.62 -11.34 11.75
C VAL A 246 -0.40 -12.85 11.79
N LEU A 247 0.29 -13.37 10.77
CA LEU A 247 0.80 -14.75 10.73
C LEU A 247 2.33 -14.72 10.65
N SER A 248 3.00 -15.52 11.48
CA SER A 248 4.44 -15.76 11.38
C SER A 248 4.82 -16.47 10.07
N ALA A 249 6.07 -16.33 9.64
CA ALA A 249 6.61 -16.94 8.42
C ALA A 249 6.35 -18.45 8.33
N ASP A 250 6.53 -19.20 9.42
CA ASP A 250 6.33 -20.65 9.47
C ASP A 250 4.88 -21.06 9.23
N VAL A 251 3.94 -20.23 9.70
CA VAL A 251 2.50 -20.44 9.48
C VAL A 251 2.17 -20.18 8.02
N VAL A 252 2.67 -19.08 7.46
CA VAL A 252 2.45 -18.76 6.05
C VAL A 252 3.09 -19.81 5.14
N GLN A 253 4.31 -20.26 5.43
CA GLN A 253 4.95 -21.35 4.71
C GLN A 253 4.07 -22.61 4.70
N SER A 254 3.50 -22.97 5.85
CA SER A 254 2.58 -24.10 5.97
C SER A 254 1.34 -23.89 5.09
N LEU A 255 0.74 -22.69 5.09
CA LEU A 255 -0.40 -22.34 4.23
C LEU A 255 -0.05 -22.41 2.73
N VAL A 256 1.14 -21.97 2.33
CA VAL A 256 1.60 -22.02 0.94
C VAL A 256 1.79 -23.47 0.48
N ALA A 257 2.28 -24.34 1.37
CA ALA A 257 2.48 -25.77 1.09
C ALA A 257 1.18 -26.58 1.04
N LEU A 258 0.04 -26.02 1.47
CA LEU A 258 -1.25 -26.71 1.40
C LEU A 258 -1.62 -27.04 -0.05
N ARG A 259 -2.00 -28.31 -0.25
CA ARG A 259 -2.63 -28.74 -1.49
C ARG A 259 -3.97 -28.03 -1.64
N ASN A 260 -4.34 -27.73 -2.89
CA ASN A 260 -5.67 -27.23 -3.18
C ASN A 260 -6.72 -28.21 -2.60
N ASP A 261 -7.77 -27.62 -2.00
CA ASP A 261 -8.89 -28.32 -1.38
C ASP A 261 -8.55 -29.21 -0.16
N SER A 262 -7.33 -29.11 0.41
CA SER A 262 -6.99 -29.87 1.62
C SER A 262 -7.74 -29.38 2.85
N PHE A 263 -7.96 -28.07 2.96
CA PHE A 263 -8.60 -27.43 4.10
C PHE A 263 -9.95 -26.82 3.71
N ARG A 264 -10.89 -26.83 4.66
CA ARG A 264 -12.23 -26.30 4.46
C ARG A 264 -12.20 -24.78 4.37
N MET A 265 -12.85 -24.23 3.34
CA MET A 265 -13.20 -22.82 3.25
C MET A 265 -14.59 -22.59 3.85
N PHE A 266 -14.73 -21.54 4.66
CA PHE A 266 -16.01 -21.04 5.18
C PHE A 266 -16.39 -19.74 4.46
N SER A 267 -17.63 -19.25 4.62
CA SER A 267 -18.07 -18.01 3.96
C SER A 267 -17.31 -16.78 4.46
N ASN A 268 -16.96 -16.78 5.75
CA ASN A 268 -16.22 -15.68 6.37
C ASN A 268 -14.72 -15.99 6.34
N GLU A 269 -13.94 -15.01 5.87
CA GLU A 269 -12.48 -15.16 5.71
C GLU A 269 -11.76 -15.33 7.05
N ASP A 270 -12.15 -14.57 8.08
CA ASP A 270 -11.53 -14.59 9.40
C ASP A 270 -11.80 -15.91 10.12
N VAL A 271 -13.01 -16.43 9.97
CA VAL A 271 -13.39 -17.79 10.40
C VAL A 271 -12.56 -18.83 9.65
N THR A 272 -12.38 -18.70 8.33
CA THR A 272 -11.57 -19.67 7.57
C THR A 272 -10.13 -19.73 8.07
N ILE A 273 -9.49 -18.57 8.24
CA ILE A 273 -8.12 -18.52 8.76
C ILE A 273 -8.04 -19.08 10.17
N GLY A 274 -8.96 -18.70 11.07
CA GLY A 274 -8.99 -19.22 12.43
C GLY A 274 -9.15 -20.75 12.49
N ALA A 275 -9.99 -21.35 11.63
CA ALA A 275 -10.15 -22.81 11.57
C ALA A 275 -8.82 -23.49 11.24
N TRP A 276 -8.06 -22.90 10.33
CA TRP A 276 -6.78 -23.44 9.88
C TRP A 276 -5.71 -23.28 10.94
N MET A 277 -5.72 -22.17 11.68
CA MET A 277 -4.80 -21.96 12.81
C MET A 277 -5.00 -23.02 13.89
N LEU A 278 -6.25 -23.41 14.16
CA LEU A 278 -6.55 -24.53 15.05
C LEU A 278 -6.09 -25.86 14.49
N ALA A 279 -6.37 -26.13 13.22
CA ALA A 279 -5.97 -27.38 12.56
C ALA A 279 -4.44 -27.57 12.52
N MET A 280 -3.68 -26.49 12.40
CA MET A 280 -2.22 -26.49 12.35
C MET A 280 -1.56 -26.31 13.73
N ASN A 281 -2.34 -26.29 14.82
CA ASN A 281 -1.84 -26.12 16.18
C ASN A 281 -0.99 -24.84 16.39
N VAL A 282 -1.44 -23.73 15.81
CA VAL A 282 -0.74 -22.43 15.88
C VAL A 282 -1.04 -21.73 17.20
N ASN A 283 -0.03 -21.09 17.80
CA ASN A 283 -0.20 -20.32 19.03
C ASN A 283 -1.02 -19.05 18.78
N HIS A 284 -2.09 -18.86 19.54
CA HIS A 284 -2.95 -17.67 19.44
C HIS A 284 -2.50 -16.60 20.44
N GLU A 285 -2.03 -15.46 19.93
CA GLU A 285 -1.69 -14.30 20.74
C GLU A 285 -2.82 -13.27 20.67
N ASN A 286 -3.54 -13.09 21.78
CA ASN A 286 -4.58 -12.08 21.88
C ASN A 286 -3.97 -10.70 22.19
N ASN A 287 -4.10 -9.76 21.26
CA ASN A 287 -3.70 -8.37 21.44
C ASN A 287 -4.86 -7.41 21.15
N HIS A 288 -5.35 -6.74 22.19
CA HIS A 288 -6.48 -5.80 22.11
C HIS A 288 -6.12 -4.45 21.47
N GLU A 289 -4.84 -4.11 21.34
CA GLU A 289 -4.40 -2.89 20.66
C GLU A 289 -4.65 -2.94 19.15
N LEU A 290 -4.87 -4.14 18.60
CA LEU A 290 -5.28 -4.37 17.21
C LEU A 290 -6.79 -4.16 16.98
N CYS A 291 -7.56 -3.83 18.02
CA CYS A 291 -9.01 -3.62 17.94
C CYS A 291 -9.50 -2.43 18.78
N ALA A 292 -8.71 -1.37 18.85
CA ALA A 292 -9.12 -0.18 19.57
C ALA A 292 -10.28 0.55 18.85
N THR A 293 -11.13 1.21 19.62
CA THR A 293 -12.24 2.03 19.07
C THR A 293 -11.86 3.51 18.92
N ASP A 294 -10.76 3.93 19.53
CA ASP A 294 -10.14 5.25 19.34
C ASP A 294 -8.62 5.11 19.51
N CYS A 295 -7.87 6.12 19.08
CA CYS A 295 -6.43 6.13 19.30
C CYS A 295 -6.09 6.37 20.77
N THR A 296 -5.25 5.51 21.31
CA THR A 296 -4.62 5.64 22.63
C THR A 296 -3.10 5.71 22.46
N ALA A 297 -2.35 5.81 23.56
CA ALA A 297 -0.89 5.74 23.49
C ALA A 297 -0.43 4.45 22.79
N THR A 298 -1.08 3.32 23.07
CA THR A 298 -0.65 1.99 22.60
C THR A 298 -1.47 1.41 21.45
N SER A 299 -2.62 1.99 21.08
CA SER A 299 -3.48 1.44 20.02
C SER A 299 -2.70 1.21 18.72
N ILE A 300 -2.75 0.01 18.14
CA ILE A 300 -2.08 -0.31 16.87
C ILE A 300 -3.04 -0.11 15.71
N ALA A 301 -4.29 -0.57 15.84
CA ALA A 301 -5.32 -0.43 14.83
C ALA A 301 -6.65 0.04 15.44
N VAL A 302 -7.32 0.94 14.73
CA VAL A 302 -8.60 1.53 15.15
C VAL A 302 -9.71 1.19 14.17
N TRP A 303 -10.81 0.64 14.68
CA TRP A 303 -12.03 0.30 13.93
C TRP A 303 -13.27 0.17 14.84
N ASP A 304 -14.48 0.17 14.25
CA ASP A 304 -15.74 0.40 14.96
C ASP A 304 -16.69 -0.84 15.02
N ILE A 305 -16.20 -2.08 15.02
CA ILE A 305 -17.08 -3.26 15.22
C ILE A 305 -17.67 -3.23 16.64
N PRO A 306 -18.97 -3.58 16.83
CA PRO A 306 -19.90 -4.13 15.84
C PRO A 306 -20.71 -3.10 15.05
N LYS A 307 -20.50 -1.79 15.27
CA LYS A 307 -21.26 -0.72 14.60
C LYS A 307 -21.03 -0.72 13.09
N CYS A 308 -19.80 -0.94 12.66
CA CYS A 308 -19.39 -1.07 11.26
C CYS A 308 -18.44 -2.26 11.09
N SER A 309 -18.23 -2.76 9.87
CA SER A 309 -17.30 -3.90 9.64
C SER A 309 -15.81 -3.51 9.78
N GLY A 310 -15.51 -2.22 9.68
CA GLY A 310 -14.24 -1.57 10.01
C GLY A 310 -14.57 -0.21 10.63
N LEU A 311 -13.96 0.87 10.15
CA LEU A 311 -14.38 2.24 10.48
C LEU A 311 -15.72 2.59 9.84
N CYS A 312 -16.55 3.33 10.56
CA CYS A 312 -17.74 3.95 9.99
C CYS A 312 -17.38 5.14 9.09
N ASN A 313 -17.85 5.14 7.85
CA ASN A 313 -17.51 6.15 6.83
C ASN A 313 -15.98 6.34 6.69
N PRO A 314 -15.24 5.28 6.31
CA PRO A 314 -13.80 5.19 6.46
C PRO A 314 -13.04 6.30 5.71
N GLU A 315 -13.55 6.73 4.55
CA GLU A 315 -12.93 7.80 3.75
C GLU A 315 -12.79 9.11 4.52
N LYS A 316 -13.81 9.45 5.34
CA LYS A 316 -13.79 10.63 6.20
C LYS A 316 -13.08 10.35 7.52
N LYS A 317 -13.43 9.22 8.15
CA LYS A 317 -12.99 8.90 9.52
C LYS A 317 -11.47 8.71 9.63
N MET A 318 -10.82 8.16 8.61
CA MET A 318 -9.35 8.06 8.57
C MET A 318 -8.68 9.43 8.66
N LEU A 319 -9.20 10.42 7.90
CA LEU A 319 -8.66 11.78 7.89
C LEU A 319 -8.85 12.46 9.25
N GLU A 320 -10.02 12.28 9.87
CA GLU A 320 -10.31 12.80 11.22
C GLU A 320 -9.38 12.20 12.27
N LEU A 321 -9.17 10.88 12.25
CA LEU A 321 -8.24 10.20 13.16
C LEU A 321 -6.81 10.69 12.94
N HIS A 322 -6.37 10.83 11.68
CA HIS A 322 -5.01 11.29 11.38
C HIS A 322 -4.69 12.69 11.92
N GLN A 323 -5.70 13.55 12.09
CA GLN A 323 -5.54 14.88 12.68
C GLN A 323 -5.39 14.86 14.21
N LYS A 324 -5.77 13.76 14.88
CA LYS A 324 -5.59 13.63 16.32
C LYS A 324 -4.13 13.35 16.65
N GLU A 325 -3.60 14.11 17.59
CA GLU A 325 -2.21 13.96 18.08
C GLU A 325 -1.94 12.55 18.61
N ALA A 326 -2.90 11.97 19.35
CA ALA A 326 -2.82 10.60 19.85
C ALA A 326 -2.62 9.54 18.75
N CYS A 327 -3.10 9.80 17.52
CA CYS A 327 -2.97 8.88 16.40
C CYS A 327 -1.67 9.07 15.61
N SER A 328 -1.31 10.32 15.28
CA SER A 328 -0.27 10.62 14.29
C SER A 328 1.03 11.19 14.84
N LYS A 329 1.05 11.63 16.11
CA LYS A 329 2.20 12.33 16.71
C LYS A 329 2.63 11.77 18.06
N SER A 330 1.90 10.80 18.61
CA SER A 330 2.23 10.24 19.92
C SER A 330 3.55 9.44 19.87
N PRO A 331 4.48 9.69 20.80
CA PRO A 331 5.82 9.10 20.79
C PRO A 331 5.75 7.58 20.95
N THR A 332 6.54 6.87 20.14
CA THR A 332 6.52 5.41 19.98
C THR A 332 6.82 4.61 21.27
N LEU A 333 7.43 5.26 22.27
CA LEU A 333 7.68 4.74 23.62
C LEU A 333 7.09 5.73 24.65
N GLU A 334 6.55 5.22 25.75
CA GLU A 334 6.28 6.05 26.93
C GLU A 334 7.63 6.51 27.49
N SER A 335 7.75 7.76 27.91
CA SER A 335 8.95 8.23 28.62
C SER A 335 9.02 7.47 29.94
N ASP A 336 10.17 6.83 30.23
CA ASP A 336 10.45 6.10 31.47
C ASP A 336 10.51 7.02 32.73
N ASP A 337 9.79 8.15 32.74
CA ASP A 337 9.75 9.11 33.84
C ASP A 337 8.52 8.86 34.73
N GLU A 338 8.59 7.84 35.60
CA GLU A 338 7.85 7.76 36.88
C GLU A 338 8.74 7.33 38.05
#